data_AF-A0A1V1NTX0-F1
#
_entry.id   AF-A0A1V1NTX0-F1
#
_cell.length_a   1.000
_cell.length_b   1.000
_cell.length_c   1.000
_cell.angle_alpha   90.00
_cell.angle_beta   90.00
_cell.angle_gamma   90.00
#
_symmetry.space_group_name_H-M   'P 1'
#
loop_
_entity.id
_entity.type
_entity.pdbx_description
1 polymer ?
#
loop_
_entity_poly.entity_id
_entity_poly.type
_entity_poly.pdbx_seq_one_letter_code
_entity_poly.pdbx_strand_id
1 'polypeptide(L)'
;TTEESSSHNINLDISNLSPGLHKLFVRAQHSDGNWGMTQGKPFYIQPDQKNVSTEVTQAEYYIDNDPGFGNGNALTINQTNTTVSSDIDISGLEKGPHRFFVRTKIQMTHGE
;
A
#
# COMPACT_ATOMS: atom_id res chain seq x y z
N THR A 1 -26.02 42.14 6.64
CA THR A 1 -25.03 41.80 7.67
C THR A 1 -23.94 40.97 7.02
N THR A 2 -22.70 41.14 7.45
CA THR A 2 -21.60 40.26 7.00
C THR A 2 -21.55 39.05 7.92
N GLU A 3 -21.61 37.85 7.35
CA GLU A 3 -21.34 36.60 8.08
C GLU A 3 -19.83 36.50 8.33
N GLU A 4 -19.36 36.85 9.53
CA GLU A 4 -17.96 36.60 9.90
C GLU A 4 -17.74 35.13 10.24
N SER A 5 -16.88 34.46 9.47
CA SER A 5 -16.48 33.08 9.72
C SER A 5 -15.13 33.04 10.45
N SER A 6 -15.10 32.48 11.67
CA SER A 6 -13.86 32.25 12.41
C SER A 6 -13.44 30.78 12.36
N SER A 7 -12.19 30.52 11.97
CA SER A 7 -11.62 29.18 11.91
C SER A 7 -10.82 28.87 13.17
N HIS A 8 -11.03 27.69 13.75
CA HIS A 8 -10.37 27.23 14.96
C HIS A 8 -9.85 25.80 14.74
N ASN A 9 -8.54 25.59 14.97
CA ASN A 9 -7.94 24.26 14.94
C ASN A 9 -8.01 23.64 16.35
N ILE A 10 -8.42 22.37 16.43
CA ILE A 10 -8.47 21.60 17.68
C ILE A 10 -7.69 20.31 17.46
N ASN A 11 -6.61 20.12 18.22
CA ASN A 11 -5.90 18.85 18.26
C ASN A 11 -6.66 17.89 19.19
N LEU A 12 -7.05 16.73 18.67
CA LEU A 12 -7.69 15.66 19.42
C LEU A 12 -6.74 14.45 19.44
N ASP A 13 -6.41 13.95 20.62
CA ASP A 13 -5.75 12.66 20.73
C ASP A 13 -6.77 11.54 20.47
N ILE A 14 -6.47 10.69 19.48
CA ILE A 14 -7.27 9.54 19.08
C ILE A 14 -6.48 8.22 19.20
N SER A 15 -5.28 8.24 19.77
CA SER A 15 -4.38 7.08 19.89
C SER A 15 -4.98 5.89 20.63
N ASN A 16 -5.92 6.15 21.54
CA ASN A 16 -6.61 5.14 22.35
C ASN A 16 -7.92 4.61 21.71
N LEU A 17 -8.26 5.01 20.48
CA LEU A 17 -9.43 4.51 19.76
C LEU A 17 -9.07 3.30 18.91
N SER A 18 -9.87 2.23 19.00
CA SER A 18 -9.67 1.03 18.18
C SER A 18 -9.86 1.30 16.69
N PRO A 19 -9.23 0.51 15.80
CA PRO A 19 -9.60 0.48 14.39
C PRO A 19 -11.09 0.30 14.15
N GLY A 20 -11.65 1.00 13.16
CA GLY A 20 -13.08 0.98 12.86
C GLY A 20 -13.67 2.34 12.50
N LEU A 21 -14.99 2.36 12.30
CA LEU A 21 -15.77 3.56 11.98
C LEU A 21 -16.19 4.29 13.26
N HIS A 22 -15.76 5.54 13.40
CA HIS A 22 -16.06 6.42 14.53
C HIS A 22 -16.84 7.65 14.06
N LYS A 23 -17.28 8.47 15.03
CA LYS A 23 -17.99 9.73 14.75
C LYS A 23 -17.65 10.79 15.80
N LEU A 24 -17.04 11.89 15.34
CA LEU A 24 -16.81 13.07 16.15
C LEU A 24 -18.11 13.86 16.26
N PHE A 25 -18.49 14.23 17.49
CA PHE A 25 -19.60 15.13 17.76
C PHE A 25 -19.07 16.42 18.41
N VAL A 26 -19.52 17.57 17.90
CA VAL A 26 -19.14 18.90 18.41
C VAL A 26 -20.40 19.73 18.62
N ARG A 27 -20.47 20.45 19.74
CA ARG A 27 -21.49 21.47 20.03
C ARG A 27 -20.82 22.64 20.75
N ALA A 28 -21.29 23.87 20.49
CA ALA A 28 -20.84 25.05 21.21
C ALA A 28 -21.78 25.35 22.39
N GLN A 29 -21.25 25.97 23.45
CA GLN A 29 -22.04 26.52 24.56
C GLN A 29 -21.98 28.05 24.48
N HIS A 30 -23.12 28.70 24.65
CA HIS A 30 -23.24 30.15 24.80
C HIS A 30 -22.86 30.57 26.22
N SER A 31 -22.54 31.86 26.42
CA SER A 31 -22.09 32.41 27.70
C SER A 31 -23.17 32.42 28.80
N ASP A 32 -24.44 32.21 28.43
CA ASP A 32 -25.57 31.99 29.33
C ASP A 32 -25.71 30.52 29.81
N GLY A 33 -24.87 29.63 29.30
CA GLY A 33 -24.89 28.19 29.58
C GLY A 33 -25.71 27.34 28.60
N ASN A 34 -26.41 27.93 27.62
CA ASN A 34 -27.21 27.18 26.65
C ASN A 34 -26.32 26.49 25.60
N TRP A 35 -26.66 25.25 25.21
CA TRP A 35 -25.94 24.51 24.18
C TRP A 35 -26.60 24.67 22.80
N GLY A 36 -25.80 24.97 21.79
CA GLY A 36 -26.22 24.97 20.39
C GLY A 36 -26.37 23.56 19.80
N MET A 37 -26.78 23.49 18.52
CA MET A 37 -26.97 22.23 17.81
C MET A 37 -25.67 21.40 17.73
N THR A 38 -25.78 20.09 17.97
CA THR A 38 -24.68 19.14 17.79
C THR A 38 -24.44 18.86 16.31
N GLN A 39 -23.22 19.11 15.85
CA GLN A 39 -22.71 18.70 14.54
C GLN A 39 -21.96 17.37 14.67
N GLY A 40 -22.14 16.47 13.70
CA GLY A 40 -21.51 15.15 13.71
C GLY A 40 -20.76 14.85 12.41
N LYS A 41 -19.50 14.44 12.49
CA LYS A 41 -18.69 14.00 11.33
C LYS A 41 -18.17 12.57 11.54
N PRO A 42 -18.46 11.62 10.62
CA PRO A 42 -17.86 10.30 10.66
C PRO A 42 -16.37 10.37 10.30
N PHE A 43 -15.57 9.47 10.86
CA PHE A 43 -14.18 9.22 10.45
C PHE A 43 -13.84 7.75 10.63
N TYR A 44 -12.85 7.25 9.91
CA TYR A 44 -12.43 5.85 9.97
C TYR A 44 -10.98 5.77 10.45
N ILE A 45 -10.75 4.98 11.50
CA ILE A 45 -9.40 4.60 11.91
C ILE A 45 -9.09 3.30 11.19
N GLN A 46 -8.17 3.37 10.23
CA GLN A 46 -7.67 2.19 9.55
C GLN A 46 -6.90 1.32 10.56
N PRO A 47 -7.10 -0.02 10.57
CA PRO A 47 -6.24 -0.90 11.35
C PRO A 47 -4.81 -0.75 10.88
N ASP A 48 -3.86 -0.96 11.80
CA ASP A 48 -2.44 -0.91 11.49
C ASP A 48 -2.16 -1.72 10.23
N GLN A 49 -1.57 -1.05 9.24
CA GLN A 49 -1.03 -1.70 8.05
C GLN A 49 0.25 -2.42 8.47
N LYS A 50 0.08 -3.51 9.24
CA LYS A 50 1.04 -4.55 9.56
C LYS A 50 1.74 -4.93 8.25
N ASN A 51 2.90 -4.31 7.99
CA ASN A 51 3.47 -4.23 6.66
C ASN A 51 3.73 -5.64 6.13
N VAL A 52 2.88 -6.11 5.23
CA VAL A 52 3.09 -7.38 4.51
C VAL A 52 4.19 -7.10 3.49
N SER A 53 5.43 -7.22 3.94
CA SER A 53 6.60 -7.12 3.08
C SER A 53 6.48 -8.21 2.03
N THR A 54 6.05 -7.79 0.84
CA THR A 54 5.77 -8.69 -0.28
C THR A 54 7.08 -8.87 -1.04
N GLU A 55 8.02 -9.53 -0.36
CA GLU A 55 9.40 -9.64 -0.82
C GLU A 55 9.47 -10.54 -2.04
N VAL A 56 10.08 -10.04 -3.12
CA VAL A 56 10.40 -10.87 -4.28
C VAL A 56 11.61 -11.74 -3.92
N THR A 57 11.34 -13.02 -3.67
CA THR A 57 12.34 -14.00 -3.21
C THR A 57 13.03 -14.72 -4.35
N GLN A 58 12.36 -14.89 -5.50
CA GLN A 58 12.90 -15.51 -6.70
C GLN A 58 12.35 -14.82 -7.95
N ALA A 59 13.13 -14.79 -9.02
CA ALA A 59 12.73 -14.31 -10.34
C ALA A 59 13.33 -15.22 -11.40
N GLU A 60 12.59 -15.50 -12.46
CA GLU A 60 13.04 -16.36 -13.57
C GLU A 60 12.49 -15.88 -14.92
N TYR A 61 13.21 -16.18 -16.00
CA TYR A 61 12.80 -15.92 -17.37
C TYR A 61 12.78 -17.18 -18.24
N TYR A 62 11.98 -17.11 -19.31
CA TYR A 62 11.97 -18.09 -20.39
C TYR A 62 11.60 -17.41 -21.71
N ILE A 63 11.88 -18.10 -22.83
CA ILE A 63 11.59 -17.60 -24.18
C ILE A 63 10.70 -18.63 -24.89
N ASP A 64 9.56 -18.14 -25.39
CA ASP A 64 8.46 -18.83 -26.09
C ASP A 64 7.74 -19.97 -25.34
N ASN A 65 8.47 -20.94 -24.78
CA ASN A 65 7.96 -22.11 -24.08
C ASN A 65 8.17 -21.97 -22.57
N ASP A 66 7.11 -22.15 -21.79
CA ASP A 66 7.16 -22.12 -20.32
C ASP A 66 7.62 -23.49 -19.77
N PRO A 67 8.76 -23.57 -19.04
CA PRO A 67 9.24 -24.83 -18.45
C PRO A 67 8.52 -25.20 -17.13
N GLY A 68 7.58 -24.38 -16.66
CA GLY A 68 6.95 -24.49 -15.34
C GLY A 68 7.71 -23.75 -14.24
N PHE A 69 7.00 -23.42 -13.16
CA PHE A 69 7.52 -22.58 -12.06
C PHE A 69 8.77 -23.19 -11.39
N GLY A 70 9.85 -22.42 -11.31
CA GLY A 70 11.12 -22.83 -10.72
C GLY A 70 12.06 -23.58 -11.68
N ASN A 71 11.64 -23.78 -12.93
CA ASN A 71 12.44 -24.40 -13.99
C ASN A 71 12.93 -23.40 -15.05
N GLY A 72 12.70 -22.09 -14.85
CA GLY A 72 13.17 -21.04 -15.73
C GLY A 72 14.64 -20.68 -15.50
N ASN A 73 15.19 -19.82 -16.36
CA ASN A 73 16.52 -19.26 -16.16
C ASN A 73 16.46 -18.24 -15.02
N ALA A 74 17.21 -18.48 -13.94
CA ALA A 74 17.19 -17.64 -12.76
C ALA A 74 17.70 -16.21 -13.03
N LEU A 75 17.05 -15.22 -12.43
CA LEU A 75 17.41 -13.80 -12.49
C LEU A 75 17.92 -13.31 -11.13
N THR A 76 19.02 -12.56 -11.12
CA THR A 76 19.57 -11.99 -9.90
C THR A 76 18.77 -10.75 -9.47
N ILE A 77 18.18 -10.81 -8.28
CA ILE A 77 17.41 -9.72 -7.67
C ILE A 77 18.32 -8.92 -6.73
N ASN A 78 18.44 -7.62 -6.95
CA ASN A 78 18.97 -6.69 -5.95
C ASN A 78 17.81 -6.23 -5.05
N GLN A 79 17.69 -6.86 -3.87
CA GLN A 79 16.61 -6.56 -2.92
C GLN A 79 16.66 -5.12 -2.37
N THR A 80 17.84 -4.50 -2.31
CA THR A 80 18.02 -3.13 -1.78
C THR A 80 17.38 -2.07 -2.68
N ASN A 81 17.41 -2.28 -4.00
CA ASN A 81 16.93 -1.32 -5.00
C ASN A 81 15.69 -1.81 -5.78
N THR A 82 15.20 -3.02 -5.49
CA THR A 82 14.12 -3.71 -6.25
C THR A 82 14.45 -3.86 -7.75
N THR A 83 15.74 -3.86 -8.11
CA THR A 83 16.19 -4.00 -9.51
C THR A 83 16.60 -5.43 -9.82
N VAL A 84 16.32 -5.87 -11.03
CA VAL A 84 16.82 -7.11 -11.61
C VAL A 84 17.77 -6.75 -12.75
N SER A 85 18.95 -7.37 -12.76
CA SER A 85 19.95 -7.15 -13.81
C SER A 85 20.63 -8.49 -14.10
N SER A 86 20.55 -8.96 -15.34
CA SER A 86 21.15 -10.21 -15.80
C SER A 86 21.27 -10.15 -17.33
N ASP A 87 22.42 -10.56 -17.87
CA ASP A 87 22.60 -10.67 -19.31
C ASP A 87 21.76 -11.85 -19.84
N ILE A 88 21.04 -11.62 -20.94
CA ILE A 88 20.16 -12.61 -21.56
C ILE A 88 20.84 -13.15 -22.82
N ASP A 89 21.23 -14.42 -22.81
CA ASP A 89 21.75 -15.06 -24.01
C ASP A 89 20.61 -15.34 -25.00
N ILE A 90 20.81 -14.90 -26.24
CA ILE A 90 19.89 -15.09 -27.37
C ILE A 90 20.56 -15.82 -28.54
N SER A 91 21.79 -16.31 -28.37
CA SER A 91 22.61 -16.90 -29.43
C SER A 91 22.01 -18.18 -30.05
N GLY A 92 21.16 -18.89 -29.28
CA GLY A 92 20.42 -20.07 -29.73
C GLY A 92 19.04 -19.81 -30.35
N LEU A 93 18.62 -18.54 -30.54
CA LEU A 93 17.33 -18.22 -31.15
C LEU A 93 17.38 -18.26 -32.68
N GLU A 94 16.28 -18.69 -33.31
CA GLU A 94 16.13 -18.69 -34.76
C GLU A 94 15.84 -17.27 -35.30
N LYS A 95 15.75 -17.13 -36.63
CA LYS A 95 15.37 -15.87 -37.27
C LYS A 95 13.85 -15.71 -37.28
N GLY A 96 13.28 -15.18 -36.20
CA GLY A 96 11.84 -14.93 -36.13
C GLY A 96 11.41 -13.97 -35.00
N PRO A 97 10.10 -13.77 -34.84
CA PRO A 97 9.54 -13.14 -33.65
C PRO A 97 9.57 -14.13 -32.47
N HIS A 98 10.20 -13.73 -31.38
CA HIS A 98 10.27 -14.50 -30.13
C HIS A 98 9.58 -13.73 -28.99
N ARG A 99 9.06 -14.44 -27.99
CA ARG A 99 8.42 -13.87 -26.80
C ARG A 99 9.23 -14.15 -25.55
N PHE A 100 9.82 -13.11 -24.99
CA PHE A 100 10.49 -13.13 -23.69
C PHE A 100 9.47 -12.97 -22.56
N PHE A 101 9.53 -13.84 -21.56
CA PHE A 101 8.67 -13.81 -20.38
C PHE A 101 9.52 -13.74 -19.11
N VAL A 102 9.07 -12.96 -18.13
CA VAL A 102 9.63 -12.90 -16.77
C VAL A 102 8.52 -13.14 -15.77
N ARG A 103 8.80 -13.91 -14.72
CA ARG A 103 7.92 -14.01 -13.55
C ARG A 103 8.68 -13.96 -12.24
N THR A 104 8.00 -13.51 -11.21
CA THR A 104 8.52 -13.32 -9.86
C THR A 104 7.73 -14.16 -8.87
N LYS A 105 8.43 -14.70 -7.86
CA LYS A 105 7.84 -15.34 -6.70
C LYS A 105 7.91 -14.39 -5.52
N ILE A 106 6.74 -14.01 -5.02
CA ILE A 106 6.61 -13.25 -3.78
C ILE A 106 6.54 -14.19 -2.58
N GLN A 107 7.09 -13.77 -1.45
CA GLN A 107 6.79 -14.33 -0.13
C GLN A 107 6.05 -13.28 0.68
N MET A 108 4.94 -13.68 1.31
CA MET A 108 4.24 -12.84 2.28
C MET A 108 4.80 -13.13 3.67
N THR A 109 5.58 -12.21 4.23
CA THR A 109 5.88 -12.23 5.66
C THR A 109 4.79 -11.50 6.44
N HIS A 110 4.46 -12.01 7.62
CA HIS A 110 3.79 -11.24 8.66
C HIS A 110 4.90 -10.66 9.54
N GLY A 111 4.82 -9.39 9.90
CA GLY A 111 5.43 -8.97 11.16
C GLY A 111 4.61 -9.62 12.29
N GLU A 112 5.25 -10.39 13.16
CA GLU A 112 4.62 -11.08 14.30
C GLU A 112 3.99 -10.10 15.30
#